data_AF-L7X4E5-F1
#
_entry.id   AF-L7X4E5-F1
#
_cell.length_a   1.000
_cell.length_b   1.000
_cell.length_c   1.000
_cell.angle_alpha   90.00
_cell.angle_beta   90.00
_cell.angle_gamma   90.00
#
_symmetry.space_group_name_H-M   'P 1'
#
loop_
_entity.id
_entity.type
_entity.pdbx_description
1 polymer ?
#
loop_
_entity_poly.entity_id
_entity_poly.type
_entity_poly.pdbx_seq_one_letter_code
_entity_poly.pdbx_strand_id
1 'polypeptide(L)'
;DALLPHLEEGDIIIDGGNSNYPDTNRRVKALTEKGIRFIGSGVSGGEEGARHGPSIMPGGNEEAWQYVKPIFQAISAKTDKGEPCCDWVGKEGAGHFVKMVHNGIEYGDMQLICEAYQFLKDGLGLSYDEMQAIFAEWKKTELDSYLIDITTDIL
;
A
#
# COMPACT_ATOMS: atom_id res chain seq x y z
N ASP A 1 -24.31 2.12 -6.01
CA ASP A 1 -25.74 2.17 -6.43
C ASP A 1 -26.10 1.07 -7.41
N ALA A 2 -25.44 0.94 -8.57
CA ALA A 2 -25.75 -0.11 -9.54
C ALA A 2 -25.63 -1.55 -9.00
N LEU A 3 -24.76 -1.80 -8.01
CA LEU A 3 -24.61 -3.12 -7.38
C LEU A 3 -25.74 -3.45 -6.41
N LEU A 4 -26.32 -2.44 -5.72
CA LEU A 4 -27.21 -2.68 -4.58
C LEU A 4 -28.48 -3.48 -4.89
N PRO A 5 -29.13 -3.34 -6.07
CA PRO A 5 -30.28 -4.15 -6.43
C PRO A 5 -30.00 -5.66 -6.56
N HIS A 6 -28.73 -6.06 -6.54
CA HIS A 6 -28.28 -7.44 -6.76
C HIS A 6 -27.59 -8.05 -5.53
N LEU A 7 -27.61 -7.35 -4.40
CA LEU A 7 -26.98 -7.80 -3.16
C LEU A 7 -28.02 -8.09 -2.09
N GLU A 8 -27.68 -9.02 -1.21
CA GLU A 8 -28.50 -9.44 -0.08
C GLU A 8 -27.83 -9.06 1.24
N GLU A 9 -28.60 -9.13 2.34
CA GLU A 9 -28.09 -8.82 3.67
C GLU A 9 -26.90 -9.73 4.03
N GLY A 10 -25.80 -9.11 4.47
CA GLY A 10 -24.55 -9.78 4.80
C GLY A 10 -23.54 -9.81 3.66
N ASP A 11 -23.89 -9.46 2.44
CA ASP A 11 -22.93 -9.35 1.34
C ASP A 11 -21.85 -8.30 1.62
N ILE A 12 -20.68 -8.48 1.01
CA ILE A 12 -19.49 -7.66 1.26
C ILE A 12 -19.08 -6.96 -0.04
N ILE A 13 -19.05 -5.63 -0.02
CA ILE A 13 -18.40 -4.83 -1.06
C ILE A 13 -17.00 -4.46 -0.60
N ILE A 14 -16.02 -4.68 -1.47
CA ILE A 14 -14.61 -4.34 -1.23
C ILE A 14 -14.19 -3.26 -2.22
N ASP A 15 -13.74 -2.13 -1.72
CA ASP A 15 -13.08 -1.08 -2.50
C ASP A 15 -11.56 -1.18 -2.30
N GLY A 16 -10.85 -1.58 -3.35
CA GLY A 16 -9.39 -1.72 -3.37
C GLY A 16 -8.63 -0.50 -3.88
N GLY A 17 -9.32 0.62 -4.12
CA GLY A 17 -8.73 1.82 -4.73
C GLY A 17 -7.94 2.69 -3.75
N ASN A 18 -7.35 3.77 -4.27
CA ASN A 18 -6.79 4.85 -3.46
C ASN A 18 -7.87 5.88 -3.08
N SER A 19 -8.96 5.40 -2.47
CA SER A 19 -10.08 6.25 -2.05
C SER A 19 -9.70 7.12 -0.84
N ASN A 20 -10.23 8.34 -0.78
CA ASN A 20 -10.08 9.18 0.41
C ASN A 20 -10.85 8.56 1.59
N TYR A 21 -10.21 8.41 2.75
CA TYR A 21 -10.79 7.66 3.87
C TYR A 21 -12.16 8.19 4.38
N PRO A 22 -12.49 9.50 4.35
CA PRO A 22 -13.81 9.98 4.74
C PRO A 22 -14.92 9.49 3.80
N ASP A 23 -14.60 9.25 2.51
CA ASP A 23 -15.55 8.64 1.58
C ASP A 23 -15.82 7.18 1.95
N THR A 24 -14.82 6.46 2.44
CA THR A 24 -15.02 5.12 3.00
C THR A 24 -15.86 5.16 4.26
N ASN A 25 -15.62 6.10 5.20
CA ASN A 25 -16.46 6.24 6.38
C ASN A 25 -17.94 6.47 5.98
N ARG A 26 -18.17 7.33 5.00
CA ARG A 26 -19.51 7.59 4.44
C ARG A 26 -20.13 6.33 3.83
N ARG A 27 -19.36 5.56 3.03
CA ARG A 27 -19.82 4.32 2.38
C ARG A 27 -20.14 3.22 3.40
N VAL A 28 -19.27 3.01 4.39
CA VAL A 28 -19.45 2.04 5.48
C VAL A 28 -20.76 2.32 6.20
N LYS A 29 -20.99 3.57 6.63
CA LYS A 29 -22.24 3.97 7.29
C LYS A 29 -23.47 3.72 6.41
N ALA A 30 -23.46 4.23 5.17
CA ALA A 30 -24.60 4.14 4.27
C ALA A 30 -24.97 2.70 3.85
N LEU A 31 -23.99 1.80 3.79
CA LEU A 31 -24.19 0.41 3.42
C LEU A 31 -24.60 -0.45 4.62
N THR A 32 -24.07 -0.14 5.81
CA THR A 32 -24.48 -0.80 7.06
C THR A 32 -25.98 -0.60 7.33
N GLU A 33 -26.51 0.59 7.06
CA GLU A 33 -27.97 0.88 7.14
C GLU A 33 -28.82 0.01 6.19
N LYS A 34 -28.21 -0.59 5.17
CA LYS A 34 -28.84 -1.47 4.18
C LYS A 34 -28.51 -2.96 4.41
N GLY A 35 -27.84 -3.30 5.51
CA GLY A 35 -27.39 -4.66 5.80
C GLY A 35 -26.20 -5.14 4.96
N ILE A 36 -25.55 -4.24 4.22
CA ILE A 36 -24.40 -4.55 3.36
C ILE A 36 -23.11 -4.18 4.08
N ARG A 37 -22.15 -5.10 4.13
CA ARG A 37 -20.83 -4.88 4.71
C ARG A 37 -19.92 -4.20 3.70
N PHE A 38 -19.04 -3.33 4.18
CA PHE A 38 -18.07 -2.65 3.34
C PHE A 38 -16.66 -2.75 3.92
N ILE A 39 -15.70 -3.02 3.03
CA ILE A 39 -14.27 -2.97 3.33
C ILE A 39 -13.61 -1.97 2.37
N GLY A 40 -12.98 -0.93 2.93
CA GLY A 40 -12.02 -0.11 2.21
C GLY A 40 -10.61 -0.66 2.45
N SER A 41 -9.94 -1.09 1.40
CA SER A 41 -8.67 -1.80 1.48
C SER A 41 -7.63 -1.13 0.62
N GLY A 42 -6.63 -0.52 1.25
CA GLY A 42 -5.46 -0.06 0.52
C GLY A 42 -4.67 -1.22 -0.07
N VAL A 43 -4.20 -1.09 -1.31
CA VAL A 43 -3.33 -2.07 -1.98
C VAL A 43 -2.06 -1.37 -2.46
N SER A 44 -0.88 -1.89 -2.12
CA SER A 44 0.42 -1.34 -2.57
C SER A 44 1.34 -2.41 -3.14
N GLY A 45 2.20 -2.02 -4.08
CA GLY A 45 3.12 -2.91 -4.81
C GLY A 45 3.11 -2.75 -6.34
N GLY A 46 2.29 -1.86 -6.90
CA GLY A 46 2.17 -1.67 -8.35
C GLY A 46 1.62 -2.90 -9.07
N GLU A 47 1.81 -2.96 -10.39
CA GLU A 47 1.31 -4.07 -11.23
C GLU A 47 1.97 -5.40 -10.87
N GLU A 48 3.29 -5.40 -10.68
CA GLU A 48 4.06 -6.60 -10.35
C GLU A 48 3.71 -7.12 -8.95
N GLY A 49 3.64 -6.22 -7.96
CA GLY A 49 3.19 -6.57 -6.62
C GLY A 49 1.76 -7.10 -6.61
N ALA A 50 0.84 -6.50 -7.37
CA ALA A 50 -0.52 -7.03 -7.49
C ALA A 50 -0.57 -8.47 -8.05
N ARG A 51 0.37 -8.84 -8.93
CA ARG A 51 0.46 -10.18 -9.51
C ARG A 51 1.08 -11.21 -8.57
N HIS A 52 2.09 -10.82 -7.81
CA HIS A 52 2.97 -11.74 -7.07
C HIS A 52 2.83 -11.69 -5.56
N GLY A 53 2.22 -10.64 -5.02
CA GLY A 53 1.99 -10.46 -3.60
C GLY A 53 2.06 -8.97 -3.22
N PRO A 54 0.92 -8.27 -3.12
CA PRO A 54 0.91 -6.89 -2.67
C PRO A 54 0.87 -6.79 -1.15
N SER A 55 1.08 -5.58 -0.62
CA SER A 55 0.63 -5.22 0.72
C SER A 55 -0.85 -4.85 0.68
N ILE A 56 -1.65 -5.41 1.59
CA ILE A 56 -3.11 -5.22 1.63
C ILE A 56 -3.52 -4.73 3.02
N MET A 57 -4.26 -3.63 3.06
CA MET A 57 -4.55 -2.86 4.28
C MET A 57 -6.06 -2.74 4.50
N PRO A 58 -6.76 -3.82 4.90
CA PRO A 58 -8.21 -3.82 5.04
C PRO A 58 -8.70 -3.06 6.28
N GLY A 59 -9.73 -2.23 6.11
CA GLY A 59 -10.54 -1.69 7.20
C GLY A 59 -12.01 -1.52 6.80
N GLY A 60 -12.90 -1.39 7.78
CA GLY A 60 -14.34 -1.24 7.53
C GLY A 60 -15.21 -1.93 8.57
N ASN A 61 -16.15 -2.74 8.11
CA ASN A 61 -16.98 -3.63 8.93
C ASN A 61 -16.15 -4.81 9.46
N GLU A 62 -15.90 -4.88 10.76
CA GLU A 62 -15.04 -5.89 11.39
C GLU A 62 -15.58 -7.32 11.22
N GLU A 63 -16.91 -7.48 11.23
CA GLU A 63 -17.58 -8.75 10.99
C GLU A 63 -17.29 -9.34 9.60
N ALA A 64 -16.91 -8.49 8.63
CA ALA A 64 -16.57 -8.91 7.28
C ALA A 64 -15.16 -9.55 7.19
N TRP A 65 -14.28 -9.26 8.15
CA TRP A 65 -12.87 -9.68 8.12
C TRP A 65 -12.71 -11.19 8.04
N GLN A 66 -13.47 -11.94 8.85
CA GLN A 66 -13.39 -13.40 8.89
C GLN A 66 -13.62 -14.07 7.52
N TYR A 67 -14.42 -13.44 6.64
CA TYR A 67 -14.75 -13.98 5.33
C TYR A 67 -13.65 -13.68 4.29
N VAL A 68 -13.01 -12.51 4.37
CA VAL A 68 -12.01 -12.08 3.38
C VAL A 68 -10.58 -12.41 3.80
N LYS A 69 -10.33 -12.61 5.11
CA LYS A 69 -9.00 -12.90 5.68
C LYS A 69 -8.27 -14.03 4.96
N PRO A 70 -8.87 -15.20 4.72
CA PRO A 70 -8.15 -16.30 4.07
C PRO A 70 -7.67 -15.93 2.66
N ILE A 71 -8.47 -15.16 1.93
CA ILE A 71 -8.13 -14.73 0.56
C ILE A 71 -7.03 -13.67 0.63
N PHE A 72 -7.24 -12.61 1.41
CA PHE A 72 -6.30 -11.47 1.49
C PHE A 72 -4.93 -11.91 2.00
N GLN A 73 -4.90 -12.72 3.06
CA GLN A 73 -3.64 -13.24 3.59
C GLN A 73 -3.01 -14.29 2.68
N ALA A 74 -3.77 -15.02 1.85
CA ALA A 74 -3.17 -15.94 0.88
C ALA A 74 -2.49 -15.20 -0.27
N ILE A 75 -3.12 -14.15 -0.80
CA ILE A 75 -2.62 -13.42 -1.98
C ILE A 75 -1.59 -12.33 -1.65
N SER A 76 -1.48 -11.88 -0.40
CA SER A 76 -0.51 -10.83 -0.03
C SER A 76 0.95 -11.31 -0.15
N ALA A 77 1.88 -10.36 -0.17
CA ALA A 77 3.29 -10.66 0.11
C ALA A 77 3.45 -11.36 1.47
N LYS A 78 4.59 -12.03 1.64
CA LYS A 78 5.00 -12.72 2.87
C LYS A 78 6.36 -12.17 3.29
N THR A 79 6.54 -11.89 4.58
CA THR A 79 7.86 -11.57 5.13
C THR A 79 8.77 -12.81 5.08
N ASP A 80 10.07 -12.64 5.34
CA ASP A 80 11.02 -13.76 5.44
C ASP A 80 10.63 -14.80 6.51
N LYS A 81 9.85 -14.38 7.51
CA LYS A 81 9.29 -15.25 8.55
C LYS A 81 8.01 -15.97 8.11
N GLY A 82 7.53 -15.72 6.90
CA GLY A 82 6.30 -16.27 6.34
C GLY A 82 5.02 -15.53 6.77
N GLU A 83 5.14 -14.38 7.45
CA GLU A 83 3.98 -13.62 7.93
C GLU A 83 3.33 -12.86 6.76
N PRO A 84 2.00 -12.87 6.59
CA PRO A 84 1.35 -12.12 5.53
C PRO A 84 1.46 -10.61 5.75
N CYS A 85 1.82 -9.87 4.70
CA CYS A 85 1.71 -8.41 4.62
C CYS A 85 0.25 -7.95 4.46
N CYS A 86 -0.62 -8.45 5.34
CA CYS A 86 -2.03 -8.12 5.43
C CYS A 86 -2.58 -8.51 6.80
N ASP A 87 -3.12 -7.54 7.52
CA ASP A 87 -3.93 -7.77 8.72
C ASP A 87 -5.03 -6.72 8.84
N TRP A 88 -5.98 -6.96 9.74
CA TRP A 88 -7.07 -6.03 10.00
C TRP A 88 -6.54 -4.72 10.58
N VAL A 89 -6.71 -3.63 9.82
CA VAL A 89 -6.20 -2.31 10.21
C VAL A 89 -7.12 -1.62 11.21
N GLY A 90 -8.44 -1.72 11.00
CA GLY A 90 -9.41 -1.10 11.91
C GLY A 90 -10.76 -0.81 11.27
N LYS A 91 -11.59 -0.09 12.02
CA LYS A 91 -12.97 0.23 11.62
C LYS A 91 -13.02 1.33 10.56
N GLU A 92 -14.12 1.38 9.83
CA GLU A 92 -14.41 2.42 8.84
C GLU A 92 -13.28 2.58 7.80
N GLY A 93 -12.81 3.80 7.54
CA GLY A 93 -11.78 4.13 6.56
C GLY A 93 -10.34 3.87 7.00
N ALA A 94 -10.11 3.17 8.11
CA ALA A 94 -8.76 2.96 8.65
C ALA A 94 -7.79 2.36 7.62
N GLY A 95 -8.25 1.39 6.80
CA GLY A 95 -7.43 0.78 5.75
C GLY A 95 -6.94 1.78 4.70
N HIS A 96 -7.84 2.60 4.15
CA HIS A 96 -7.47 3.67 3.22
C HIS A 96 -6.65 4.79 3.88
N PHE A 97 -6.89 5.07 5.16
CA PHE A 97 -6.07 6.05 5.90
C PHE A 97 -4.61 5.58 6.00
N VAL A 98 -4.37 4.32 6.39
CA VAL A 98 -3.00 3.77 6.42
C VAL A 98 -2.36 3.80 5.04
N LYS A 99 -3.12 3.49 3.98
CA LYS A 99 -2.59 3.60 2.61
C LYS A 99 -2.24 5.02 2.20
N MET A 100 -3.07 6.00 2.57
CA MET A 100 -2.79 7.41 2.34
C MET A 100 -1.50 7.85 3.03
N VAL A 101 -1.29 7.44 4.29
CA VAL A 101 -0.05 7.73 5.03
C VAL A 101 1.14 7.01 4.41
N HIS A 102 0.99 5.75 3.97
CA HIS A 102 2.04 5.02 3.24
C HIS A 102 2.50 5.79 1.99
N ASN A 103 1.58 6.31 1.18
CA ASN A 103 1.97 7.16 0.04
C ASN A 103 2.59 8.48 0.50
N GLY A 104 2.17 9.05 1.63
CA GLY A 104 2.83 10.23 2.20
C GLY A 104 4.29 9.98 2.59
N ILE A 105 4.58 8.81 3.18
CA ILE A 105 5.95 8.38 3.52
C ILE A 105 6.77 8.15 2.25
N GLU A 106 6.20 7.45 1.26
CA GLU A 106 6.82 7.20 -0.05
C GLU A 106 7.30 8.50 -0.71
N TYR A 107 6.49 9.56 -0.68
CA TYR A 107 6.87 10.87 -1.21
C TYR A 107 8.05 11.49 -0.46
N GLY A 108 8.10 11.33 0.87
CA GLY A 108 9.22 11.77 1.69
C GLY A 108 10.52 11.04 1.32
N ASP A 109 10.46 9.72 1.21
CA ASP A 109 11.62 8.89 0.88
C ASP A 109 12.15 9.21 -0.52
N MET A 110 11.26 9.31 -1.52
CA MET A 110 11.64 9.70 -2.88
C MET A 110 12.31 11.08 -2.91
N GLN A 111 11.79 12.05 -2.16
CA GLN A 111 12.36 13.40 -2.11
C GLN A 111 13.74 13.41 -1.43
N LEU A 112 13.92 12.68 -0.34
CA LEU A 112 15.22 12.55 0.33
C LEU A 112 16.27 11.91 -0.60
N ILE A 113 15.89 10.89 -1.36
CA ILE A 113 16.75 10.27 -2.37
C ILE A 113 17.12 11.27 -3.48
N CYS A 114 16.16 12.06 -3.97
CA CYS A 114 16.40 13.12 -4.95
C CYS A 114 17.36 14.21 -4.44
N GLU A 115 17.27 14.57 -3.17
CA GLU A 115 18.20 15.54 -2.55
C GLU A 115 19.62 14.96 -2.44
N ALA A 116 19.75 13.70 -2.04
CA ALA A 116 21.04 13.01 -2.04
C ALA A 116 21.63 12.93 -3.47
N TYR A 117 20.81 12.57 -4.46
CA TYR A 117 21.18 12.60 -5.88
C TYR A 117 21.70 13.98 -6.30
N GLN A 118 20.96 15.06 -5.99
CA GLN A 118 21.35 16.41 -6.38
C GLN A 118 22.66 16.83 -5.70
N PHE A 119 22.84 16.49 -4.42
CA PHE A 119 24.07 16.79 -3.70
C PHE A 119 25.29 16.10 -4.32
N LEU A 120 25.18 14.83 -4.70
CA LEU A 120 26.26 14.09 -5.36
C LEU A 120 26.57 14.67 -6.75
N LYS A 121 25.55 15.04 -7.52
CA LYS A 121 25.71 15.56 -8.88
C LYS A 121 26.23 16.99 -8.91
N ASP A 122 25.50 17.92 -8.29
CA ASP A 122 25.78 19.36 -8.40
C ASP A 122 26.78 19.81 -7.32
N GLY A 123 26.74 19.19 -6.15
CA GLY A 123 27.61 19.53 -5.02
C GLY A 123 29.01 18.90 -5.13
N LEU A 124 29.09 17.63 -5.55
CA LEU A 124 30.37 16.91 -5.68
C LEU A 124 30.84 16.73 -7.14
N GLY A 125 29.99 16.99 -8.14
CA GLY A 125 30.36 16.89 -9.55
C GLY A 125 30.51 15.46 -10.06
N LEU A 126 29.89 14.48 -9.41
CA LEU A 126 30.05 13.07 -9.76
C LEU A 126 29.33 12.71 -11.07
N SER A 127 29.90 11.77 -11.81
CA SER A 127 29.27 11.15 -12.97
C SER A 127 28.16 10.17 -12.56
N TYR A 128 27.29 9.80 -13.50
CA TYR A 128 26.20 8.85 -13.21
C TYR A 128 26.73 7.47 -12.79
N ASP A 129 27.80 6.97 -13.41
CA ASP A 129 28.44 5.70 -13.02
C ASP A 129 28.95 5.73 -11.56
N GLU A 130 29.56 6.84 -11.13
CA GLU A 130 30.04 7.00 -9.75
C GLU A 130 28.87 7.09 -8.75
N MET A 131 27.80 7.80 -9.12
CA MET A 131 26.60 7.89 -8.30
C MET A 131 25.90 6.54 -8.17
N GLN A 132 25.75 5.82 -9.28
CA GLN A 132 25.21 4.47 -9.32
C GLN A 132 25.96 3.55 -8.38
N ALA A 133 27.30 3.58 -8.42
CA ALA A 133 28.12 2.77 -7.53
C ALA A 133 27.91 3.11 -6.05
N ILE A 134 27.70 4.39 -5.72
CA ILE A 134 27.38 4.82 -4.35
C ILE A 134 26.01 4.27 -3.91
N PHE A 135 24.96 4.41 -4.73
CA PHE A 135 23.64 3.86 -4.41
C PHE A 135 23.66 2.33 -4.30
N ALA A 136 24.45 1.64 -5.13
CA ALA A 136 24.68 0.20 -5.06
C ALA A 136 25.38 -0.24 -3.76
N GLU A 137 26.29 0.59 -3.23
CA GLU A 137 26.89 0.35 -1.91
C GLU A 137 25.91 0.63 -0.77
N TRP A 138 25.09 1.69 -0.85
CA TRP A 138 24.05 1.99 0.15
C TRP A 138 23.01 0.89 0.27
N LYS A 139 22.68 0.21 -0.84
CA LYS A 139 21.82 -0.98 -0.81
C LYS A 139 22.35 -2.08 0.13
N LYS A 140 23.65 -2.12 0.42
CA LYS A 140 24.27 -3.13 1.30
C LYS A 140 24.27 -2.72 2.78
N THR A 141 23.72 -1.56 3.12
CA THR A 141 23.68 -1.01 4.47
C THR A 141 22.26 -0.98 5.02
N GLU A 142 22.00 -0.20 6.06
CA GLU A 142 20.65 0.07 6.58
C GLU A 142 19.68 0.73 5.60
N LEU A 143 20.17 1.21 4.44
CA LEU A 143 19.35 1.82 3.39
C LEU A 143 18.78 0.81 2.38
N ASP A 144 19.02 -0.49 2.57
CA ASP A 144 18.46 -1.54 1.71
C ASP A 144 16.93 -1.41 1.59
N SER A 145 16.47 -1.03 0.40
CA SER A 145 15.07 -0.74 0.12
C SER A 145 14.79 -0.76 -1.37
N TYR A 146 13.53 -1.00 -1.72
CA TYR A 146 13.07 -1.00 -3.11
C TYR A 146 13.34 0.34 -3.83
N LEU A 147 13.17 1.48 -3.14
CA LEU A 147 13.40 2.80 -3.75
C LEU A 147 14.89 3.05 -4.05
N ILE A 148 15.79 2.57 -3.19
CA ILE A 148 17.23 2.62 -3.46
C ILE A 148 17.60 1.68 -4.61
N ASP A 149 16.97 0.51 -4.70
CA ASP A 149 17.19 -0.45 -5.79
C ASP A 149 16.86 0.15 -7.16
N ILE A 150 15.63 0.65 -7.33
CA ILE A 150 15.22 1.26 -8.61
C ILE A 150 16.01 2.54 -8.92
N THR A 151 16.47 3.28 -7.90
CA THR A 151 17.33 4.46 -8.13
C THR A 151 18.69 4.03 -8.68
N THR A 152 19.24 2.92 -8.17
CA THR A 152 20.48 2.32 -8.69
C THR A 152 20.32 1.84 -10.13
N ASP A 153 19.16 1.28 -10.49
CA ASP A 153 18.89 0.82 -11.86
C ASP A 153 18.60 1.96 -12.85
N ILE A 154 18.14 3.11 -12.37
CA ILE A 154 17.87 4.31 -13.19
C ILE A 154 19.16 5.07 -13.55
N LEU A 155 20.13 5.10 -12.64
CA LEU A 155 21.42 5.78 -12.81
C LEU A 155 22.35 5.04 -13.77
#